data_AF-A0A3C0IM58-F1
#
_entry.id   AF-A0A3C0IM58-F1
#
_cell.length_a   1.000
_cell.length_b   1.000
_cell.length_c   1.000
_cell.angle_alpha   90.00
_cell.angle_beta   90.00
_cell.angle_gamma   90.00
#
_symmetry.space_group_name_H-M   'P 1'
#
loop_
_entity.id
_entity.type
_entity.pdbx_description
1 polymer ?
#
loop_
_entity_poly.entity_id
_entity_poly.type
_entity_poly.pdbx_seq_one_letter_code
_entity_poly.pdbx_strand_id
1 'polypeptide(L)'
;AGDTSNFPTAYANPSILASGQAVFIKTKPAVVSATVVGNFFRETQKSSTTQNGQFRVQNTWLGRVRTQLVDTDGSIVDAALVRFSNHSDVNNLIIGALDAQSLNSSALHISTIKVGERFSIQTRTEIAPQGDTVTLFVHAANSGTYQLRFSELQIGSNNAILIDK
;
A
#
# COMPACT_ATOMS: atom_id res chain seq x y z
N ALA A 1 -16.46 14.43 -7.87
CA ALA A 1 -16.28 14.37 -6.41
C ALA A 1 -17.06 13.17 -5.89
N GLY A 2 -16.51 12.39 -4.95
CA GLY A 2 -17.22 11.25 -4.37
C GLY A 2 -18.41 11.70 -3.55
N ASP A 3 -19.45 10.86 -3.50
CA ASP A 3 -20.65 11.07 -2.69
C ASP A 3 -20.27 11.21 -1.20
N THR A 4 -20.76 12.28 -0.58
CA THR A 4 -20.50 12.66 0.81
C THR A 4 -21.68 12.31 1.74
N SER A 5 -22.68 11.56 1.26
CA SER A 5 -23.84 11.19 2.07
C SER A 5 -23.56 9.92 2.89
N ASN A 6 -22.93 10.08 4.07
CA ASN A 6 -22.98 9.15 5.23
C ASN A 6 -21.96 9.55 6.34
N PHE A 7 -21.68 10.83 6.54
CA PHE A 7 -20.82 11.25 7.66
C PHE A 7 -21.61 11.28 8.98
N PRO A 8 -21.00 10.89 10.10
CA PRO A 8 -21.60 11.08 11.42
C PRO A 8 -21.95 12.55 11.64
N THR A 9 -23.10 12.82 12.23
CA THR A 9 -23.73 14.15 12.40
C THR A 9 -22.91 15.18 13.20
N ALA A 10 -21.75 14.80 13.73
CA ALA A 10 -20.89 15.65 14.56
C ALA A 10 -19.79 16.42 13.79
N TYR A 11 -19.66 16.25 12.47
CA TYR A 11 -18.55 16.84 11.70
C TYR A 11 -18.97 18.07 10.88
N ALA A 12 -18.47 19.24 11.27
CA ALA A 12 -18.76 20.52 10.61
C ALA A 12 -18.11 20.69 9.22
N ASN A 13 -17.13 19.84 8.86
CA ASN A 13 -16.51 19.86 7.54
C ASN A 13 -16.13 18.43 7.08
N PRO A 14 -16.89 17.82 6.16
CA PRO A 14 -16.70 16.43 5.73
C PRO A 14 -15.49 16.22 4.79
N SER A 15 -14.74 17.28 4.46
CA SER A 15 -13.66 17.25 3.47
C SER A 15 -12.25 17.31 4.06
N ILE A 16 -12.06 16.90 5.32
CA ILE A 16 -10.78 17.02 6.03
C ILE A 16 -10.16 15.64 6.26
N LEU A 17 -8.88 15.48 5.90
CA LEU A 17 -8.06 14.30 6.25
C LEU A 17 -7.34 14.57 7.58
N ALA A 18 -7.47 13.69 8.56
CA ALA A 18 -6.73 13.85 9.81
C ALA A 18 -5.23 13.59 9.63
N SER A 19 -4.41 14.23 10.48
CA SER A 19 -2.97 14.00 10.49
C SER A 19 -2.65 12.52 10.71
N GLY A 20 -1.80 11.95 9.84
CA GLY A 20 -1.44 10.53 9.85
C GLY A 20 -2.40 9.60 9.09
N GLN A 21 -3.45 10.13 8.44
CA GLN A 21 -4.35 9.30 7.63
C GLN A 21 -3.81 9.08 6.21
N ALA A 22 -3.80 7.82 5.78
CA ALA A 22 -3.63 7.46 4.38
C ALA A 22 -4.97 7.58 3.65
N VAL A 23 -4.97 8.20 2.46
CA VAL A 23 -6.16 8.34 1.60
C VAL A 23 -5.93 7.61 0.27
N PHE A 24 -6.96 6.94 -0.22
CA PHE A 24 -6.96 6.39 -1.58
C PHE A 24 -7.56 7.42 -2.52
N ILE A 25 -6.77 7.86 -3.49
CA ILE A 25 -7.20 8.77 -4.53
C ILE A 25 -7.71 7.95 -5.71
N LYS A 26 -9.00 8.07 -6.03
CA LYS A 26 -9.55 7.49 -7.25
C LYS A 26 -9.32 8.44 -8.42
N THR A 27 -8.41 8.08 -9.31
CA THR A 27 -8.14 8.81 -10.55
C THR A 27 -9.13 8.41 -11.66
N LYS A 28 -10.44 8.53 -11.42
CA LYS A 28 -11.42 8.31 -12.49
C LYS A 28 -11.78 9.65 -13.14
N PRO A 29 -11.60 9.82 -14.46
CA PRO A 29 -12.17 10.96 -15.17
C PRO A 29 -13.69 10.98 -14.95
N ALA A 30 -14.25 12.15 -14.64
CA ALA A 30 -15.70 12.29 -14.44
C ALA A 30 -16.52 11.95 -15.70
N VAL A 31 -15.87 11.96 -16.88
CA VAL A 31 -16.46 11.68 -18.19
C VAL A 31 -15.45 10.86 -19.01
N VAL A 32 -15.93 9.90 -19.80
CA VAL A 32 -15.15 8.91 -20.60
C VAL A 32 -14.24 9.57 -21.65
N SER A 33 -14.31 10.90 -21.86
CA SER A 33 -13.50 11.65 -22.83
C SER A 33 -12.70 12.82 -22.24
N ALA A 34 -12.51 12.87 -20.91
CA ALA A 34 -11.76 13.95 -20.26
C ALA A 34 -10.32 13.51 -19.92
N THR A 35 -9.33 14.18 -20.51
CA THR A 35 -7.88 13.99 -20.29
C THR A 35 -7.39 14.49 -18.92
N VAL A 36 -8.27 15.06 -18.08
CA VAL A 36 -7.90 15.69 -16.81
C VAL A 36 -8.48 14.91 -15.62
N VAL A 37 -7.59 14.28 -14.86
CA VAL A 37 -7.89 13.73 -13.54
C VAL A 37 -7.96 14.90 -12.55
N GLY A 38 -9.18 15.40 -12.29
CA GLY A 38 -9.41 16.45 -11.30
C GLY A 38 -9.36 15.92 -9.88
N ASN A 39 -8.17 15.59 -9.37
CA ASN A 39 -7.98 15.30 -7.95
C ASN A 39 -7.11 16.39 -7.31
N PHE A 40 -7.75 17.26 -6.53
CA PHE A 40 -7.08 18.36 -5.85
C PHE A 40 -7.14 18.15 -4.35
N PHE A 41 -6.25 17.30 -3.82
CA PHE A 41 -5.86 17.43 -2.43
C PHE A 41 -4.95 18.66 -2.30
N ARG A 42 -5.27 19.58 -1.38
CA ARG A 42 -4.45 20.75 -1.05
C ARG A 42 -3.95 20.60 0.38
N GLU A 43 -2.72 21.03 0.66
CA GLU A 43 -2.11 21.02 2.00
C GLU A 43 -3.02 21.65 3.07
N THR A 44 -3.78 22.68 2.70
CA THR A 44 -4.73 23.38 3.59
C THR A 44 -5.92 22.52 4.03
N GLN A 45 -6.09 21.32 3.49
CA GLN A 45 -7.17 20.38 3.83
C GLN A 45 -6.74 19.33 4.86
N LYS A 46 -5.53 19.45 5.44
CA LYS A 46 -5.08 18.65 6.58
C LYS A 46 -5.72 19.14 7.88
N SER A 47 -6.28 18.21 8.66
CA SER A 47 -6.73 18.52 10.02
C SER A 47 -5.55 18.66 10.97
N SER A 48 -5.58 19.67 11.84
CA SER A 48 -4.72 19.75 13.03
C SER A 48 -5.25 18.94 14.21
N THR A 49 -6.48 18.39 14.11
CA THR A 49 -7.09 17.60 15.18
C THR A 49 -6.50 16.19 15.19
N THR A 50 -5.92 15.77 16.32
CA THR A 50 -5.47 14.39 16.53
C THR A 50 -6.68 13.47 16.63
N GLN A 51 -7.01 12.79 15.53
CA GLN A 51 -8.06 11.80 15.52
C GLN A 51 -7.45 10.45 15.12
N ASN A 52 -7.35 9.53 16.09
CA ASN A 52 -7.11 8.13 15.80
C ASN A 52 -8.31 7.63 15.01
N GLY A 53 -8.22 7.66 13.68
CA GLY A 53 -9.23 7.07 12.81
C GLY A 53 -9.48 5.64 13.26
N GLN A 54 -10.75 5.25 13.35
CA GLN A 54 -11.14 3.84 13.52
C GLN A 54 -10.81 3.11 12.21
N PHE A 55 -9.52 2.89 11.95
CA PHE A 55 -9.06 2.11 10.81
C PHE A 55 -9.50 0.66 11.05
N ARG A 56 -10.68 0.33 10.51
CA ARG A 56 -11.24 -1.02 10.35
C ARG A 56 -10.86 -1.93 11.52
N VAL A 57 -11.64 -1.84 12.59
CA VAL A 57 -11.57 -2.73 13.78
C VAL A 57 -11.76 -4.21 13.40
N GLN A 58 -12.10 -4.51 12.14
CA GLN A 58 -12.17 -5.84 11.57
C GLN A 58 -11.52 -5.84 10.19
N ASN A 59 -10.22 -6.13 10.14
CA ASN A 59 -9.63 -6.86 9.04
C ASN A 59 -8.70 -7.88 9.69
N THR A 60 -9.18 -9.09 9.94
CA THR A 60 -8.33 -10.23 10.29
C THR A 60 -7.51 -10.60 9.06
N TRP A 61 -6.50 -9.79 8.75
CA TRP A 61 -5.43 -10.19 7.85
C TRP A 61 -4.83 -11.47 8.42
N LEU A 62 -4.64 -12.46 7.57
CA LEU A 62 -4.14 -13.78 7.96
C LEU A 62 -2.64 -13.71 8.26
N GLY A 63 -1.96 -12.74 7.63
CA GLY A 63 -0.57 -12.44 7.86
C GLY A 63 -0.13 -11.22 7.06
N ARG A 64 1.10 -10.79 7.31
CA ARG A 64 1.74 -9.74 6.54
C ARG A 64 3.26 -9.93 6.51
N VAL A 65 3.87 -9.31 5.51
CA VAL A 65 5.32 -9.16 5.38
C VAL A 65 5.58 -7.75 4.90
N ARG A 66 6.32 -6.97 5.69
CA ARG A 66 6.78 -5.66 5.27
C ARG A 66 8.24 -5.75 4.88
N THR A 67 8.55 -5.35 3.66
CA THR A 67 9.93 -5.20 3.19
C THR A 67 10.29 -3.73 3.17
N GLN A 68 11.38 -3.37 3.82
CA GLN A 68 11.87 -2.00 3.94
C GLN A 68 13.20 -1.87 3.20
N LEU A 69 13.32 -0.79 2.43
CA LEU A 69 14.56 -0.33 1.85
C LEU A 69 15.20 0.66 2.82
N VAL A 70 16.42 0.36 3.23
CA VAL A 70 17.15 1.10 4.25
C VAL A 70 18.46 1.61 3.65
N ASP A 71 18.78 2.87 3.93
CA ASP A 71 20.05 3.48 3.54
C ASP A 71 21.22 3.01 4.43
N THR A 72 22.41 3.53 4.15
CA THR A 72 23.63 3.18 4.88
C THR A 72 23.60 3.57 6.36
N ASP A 73 22.82 4.59 6.71
CA ASP A 73 22.72 5.13 8.07
C ASP A 73 21.63 4.42 8.88
N GLY A 74 20.94 3.45 8.27
CA GLY A 74 19.88 2.68 8.92
C GLY A 74 18.51 3.36 8.86
N SER A 75 18.38 4.46 8.13
CA SER A 75 17.11 5.16 7.95
C SER A 75 16.24 4.43 6.92
N ILE A 76 14.95 4.29 7.25
CA ILE A 76 13.99 3.71 6.33
C ILE A 76 13.71 4.73 5.22
N VAL A 77 14.08 4.37 4.00
CA VAL A 77 13.88 5.20 2.81
C VAL A 77 12.50 4.93 2.21
N ASP A 78 12.13 3.65 2.11
CA ASP A 78 10.86 3.25 1.52
C ASP A 78 10.44 1.86 2.03
N ALA A 79 9.18 1.48 1.82
CA ALA A 79 8.66 0.18 2.19
C ALA A 79 7.55 -0.31 1.27
N ALA A 80 7.50 -1.62 1.07
CA ALA A 80 6.40 -2.31 0.42
C ALA A 80 5.80 -3.37 1.37
N LEU A 81 4.49 -3.54 1.31
CA LEU A 81 3.75 -4.46 2.16
C LEU A 81 3.09 -5.56 1.33
N VAL A 82 3.35 -6.81 1.66
CA VAL A 82 2.54 -7.94 1.25
C VAL A 82 1.62 -8.31 2.41
N ARG A 83 0.33 -8.48 2.15
CA ARG A 83 -0.64 -8.90 3.16
C ARG A 83 -1.52 -10.03 2.66
N PHE A 84 -1.87 -10.93 3.55
CA PHE A 84 -2.62 -12.14 3.24
C PHE A 84 -4.06 -12.06 3.76
N SER A 85 -5.00 -12.48 2.93
CA SER A 85 -6.42 -12.52 3.28
C SER A 85 -7.14 -13.63 2.50
N ASN A 86 -8.21 -14.15 3.08
CA ASN A 86 -9.14 -15.09 2.45
C ASN A 86 -10.40 -14.38 1.90
N HIS A 87 -10.41 -13.05 1.82
CA HIS A 87 -11.52 -12.30 1.24
C HIS A 87 -11.72 -12.69 -0.24
N SER A 88 -12.97 -12.85 -0.67
CA SER A 88 -13.34 -13.34 -2.02
C SER A 88 -12.72 -12.54 -3.16
N ASP A 89 -12.57 -11.24 -2.95
CA ASP A 89 -12.04 -10.30 -3.95
C ASP A 89 -10.49 -10.30 -4.04
N VAL A 90 -9.81 -11.11 -3.23
CA VAL A 90 -8.35 -11.24 -3.26
C VAL A 90 -7.96 -12.32 -4.25
N ASN A 91 -7.06 -11.99 -5.15
CA ASN A 91 -6.57 -12.90 -6.18
C ASN A 91 -5.05 -12.71 -6.36
N ASN A 92 -4.30 -13.79 -6.53
CA ASN A 92 -2.84 -13.72 -6.72
C ASN A 92 -2.43 -13.32 -8.15
N LEU A 93 -3.31 -13.54 -9.12
CA LEU A 93 -3.08 -13.37 -10.56
C LEU A 93 -3.78 -12.14 -11.15
N ILE A 94 -4.62 -11.46 -10.37
CA ILE A 94 -5.41 -10.31 -10.82
C ILE A 94 -5.25 -9.16 -9.83
N ILE A 95 -5.09 -7.95 -10.33
CA ILE A 95 -5.04 -6.72 -9.54
C ILE A 95 -6.45 -6.41 -9.03
N GLY A 96 -6.60 -6.27 -7.73
CA GLY A 96 -7.89 -6.04 -7.06
C GLY A 96 -7.96 -4.72 -6.31
N ALA A 97 -9.16 -4.38 -5.82
CA ALA A 97 -9.40 -3.14 -5.07
C ALA A 97 -8.68 -3.06 -3.71
N LEU A 98 -8.13 -4.17 -3.24
CA LEU A 98 -7.33 -4.25 -2.02
C LEU A 98 -5.83 -4.08 -2.28
N ASP A 99 -5.41 -3.99 -3.55
CA ASP A 99 -4.04 -3.63 -3.90
C ASP A 99 -3.88 -2.10 -3.93
N ALA A 100 -2.72 -1.59 -3.53
CA ALA A 100 -2.35 -0.18 -3.61
C ALA A 100 -1.16 -0.03 -4.55
N GLN A 101 -1.41 0.50 -5.75
CA GLN A 101 -0.36 0.69 -6.75
C GLN A 101 0.69 1.67 -6.23
N SER A 102 1.95 1.38 -6.52
CA SER A 102 3.07 2.27 -6.20
C SER A 102 3.08 3.41 -7.21
N LEU A 103 3.13 4.64 -6.69
CA LEU A 103 3.38 5.86 -7.47
C LEU A 103 4.78 6.39 -7.23
N ASN A 104 5.65 5.59 -6.60
CA ASN A 104 6.97 6.06 -6.22
C ASN A 104 7.85 6.23 -7.48
N SER A 105 8.33 7.45 -7.67
CA SER A 105 9.28 7.84 -8.72
C SER A 105 10.60 8.36 -8.14
N SER A 106 10.81 8.20 -6.83
CA SER A 106 12.03 8.59 -6.13
C SER A 106 13.26 7.90 -6.73
N ALA A 107 14.42 8.53 -6.58
CA ALA A 107 15.72 7.96 -6.92
C ALA A 107 16.03 6.68 -6.13
N LEU A 108 15.41 6.47 -4.97
CA LEU A 108 15.56 5.28 -4.15
C LEU A 108 14.18 4.82 -3.67
N HIS A 109 13.74 3.66 -4.12
CA HIS A 109 12.42 3.12 -3.77
C HIS A 109 12.32 1.60 -3.90
N ILE A 110 11.32 1.04 -3.24
CA ILE A 110 10.97 -0.38 -3.31
C ILE A 110 9.47 -0.55 -3.59
N SER A 111 9.13 -1.58 -4.34
CA SER A 111 7.75 -1.99 -4.58
C SER A 111 7.68 -3.49 -4.74
N THR A 112 6.53 -4.09 -4.51
CA THR A 112 6.29 -5.47 -4.93
C THR A 112 5.71 -5.49 -6.35
N ILE A 113 5.83 -6.61 -7.05
CA ILE A 113 5.29 -6.77 -8.40
C ILE A 113 4.14 -7.79 -8.40
N LYS A 114 3.03 -7.42 -9.05
CA LYS A 114 1.89 -8.30 -9.29
C LYS A 114 1.37 -8.04 -10.70
N VAL A 115 1.28 -9.09 -11.52
CA VAL A 115 0.85 -8.97 -12.94
C VAL A 115 1.66 -7.92 -13.73
N GLY A 116 2.95 -7.78 -13.43
CA GLY A 116 3.84 -6.80 -14.08
C GLY A 116 3.73 -5.36 -13.55
N GLU A 117 2.75 -5.06 -12.69
CA GLU A 117 2.55 -3.74 -12.10
C GLU A 117 3.21 -3.63 -10.71
N ARG A 118 3.59 -2.40 -10.32
CA ARG A 118 4.28 -2.11 -9.05
C ARG A 118 3.31 -1.71 -7.96
N PHE A 119 3.48 -2.24 -6.75
CA PHE A 119 2.59 -2.00 -5.61
C PHE A 119 3.35 -1.59 -4.35
N SER A 120 2.78 -0.62 -3.61
CA SER A 120 3.18 -0.30 -2.24
C SER A 120 2.49 -1.22 -1.24
N ILE A 121 1.27 -1.69 -1.57
CA ILE A 121 0.57 -2.75 -0.85
C ILE A 121 0.05 -3.78 -1.85
N GLN A 122 0.55 -5.00 -1.76
CA GLN A 122 0.06 -6.15 -2.53
C GLN A 122 -0.72 -7.08 -1.61
N THR A 123 -1.98 -7.33 -1.96
CA THR A 123 -2.84 -8.27 -1.24
C THR A 123 -2.88 -9.59 -1.98
N ARG A 124 -2.66 -10.68 -1.23
CA ARG A 124 -2.57 -12.05 -1.75
C ARG A 124 -3.43 -13.01 -0.94
N THR A 125 -3.81 -14.12 -1.57
CA THR A 125 -4.42 -15.25 -0.87
C THR A 125 -3.33 -16.00 -0.11
N GLU A 126 -3.61 -16.47 1.11
CA GLU A 126 -2.67 -17.30 1.89
C GLU A 126 -2.45 -18.66 1.22
N ILE A 127 -3.46 -19.17 0.51
CA ILE A 127 -3.38 -20.42 -0.24
C ILE A 127 -2.81 -20.10 -1.63
N ALA A 128 -1.50 -20.26 -1.79
CA ALA A 128 -0.86 -20.31 -3.10
C ALA A 128 -0.71 -21.79 -3.51
N PRO A 129 -1.29 -22.25 -4.64
CA PRO A 129 -1.32 -23.66 -4.99
C PRO A 129 0.06 -24.28 -5.33
N GLN A 130 1.11 -23.48 -5.54
CA GLN A 130 2.48 -23.96 -5.82
C GLN A 130 3.54 -22.99 -5.25
N GLY A 131 3.60 -22.87 -3.91
CA GLY A 131 4.50 -21.91 -3.27
C GLY A 131 4.11 -20.46 -3.57
N ASP A 132 4.53 -19.54 -2.70
CA ASP A 132 4.26 -18.12 -2.92
C ASP A 132 5.57 -17.35 -3.16
N THR A 133 5.80 -16.97 -4.41
CA THR A 133 6.90 -16.08 -4.79
C THR A 133 6.37 -14.67 -4.91
N VAL A 134 6.99 -13.74 -4.21
CA VAL A 134 6.78 -12.30 -4.37
C VAL A 134 8.03 -11.71 -5.00
N THR A 135 7.85 -11.06 -6.14
CA THR A 135 8.92 -10.30 -6.79
C THR A 135 8.97 -8.89 -6.22
N LEU A 136 10.18 -8.42 -5.91
CA LEU A 136 10.43 -7.05 -5.49
C LEU A 136 11.06 -6.28 -6.65
N PHE A 137 10.60 -5.05 -6.85
CA PHE A 137 11.29 -4.05 -7.65
C PHE A 137 12.05 -3.11 -6.71
N VAL A 138 13.36 -3.03 -6.84
CA VAL A 138 14.21 -2.11 -6.09
C VAL A 138 14.91 -1.21 -7.08
N HIS A 139 14.75 0.11 -6.91
CA HIS A 139 15.44 1.10 -7.72
C HIS A 139 16.37 1.93 -6.85
N ALA A 140 17.62 2.04 -7.28
CA ALA A 140 18.61 2.93 -6.72
C ALA A 140 19.31 3.66 -7.89
N ALA A 141 19.12 4.97 -7.99
CA ALA A 141 19.72 5.79 -9.04
C ALA A 141 21.23 5.96 -8.87
N ASN A 142 21.73 5.79 -7.65
CA ASN A 142 23.14 5.90 -7.30
C ASN A 142 23.68 4.56 -6.80
N SER A 143 24.94 4.27 -7.13
CA SER A 143 25.66 3.14 -6.53
C SER A 143 25.85 3.35 -5.04
N GLY A 144 25.73 2.27 -4.27
CA GLY A 144 25.85 2.31 -2.82
C GLY A 144 25.52 0.97 -2.19
N THR A 145 25.72 0.87 -0.88
CA THR A 145 25.29 -0.28 -0.09
C THR A 145 23.89 0.00 0.46
N TYR A 146 22.94 -0.86 0.12
CA TYR A 146 21.57 -0.77 0.62
C TYR A 146 21.20 -2.06 1.34
N GLN A 147 20.29 -1.97 2.29
CA GLN A 147 19.79 -3.11 3.03
C GLN A 147 18.31 -3.32 2.75
N LEU A 148 17.93 -4.58 2.53
CA LEU A 148 16.54 -5.01 2.59
C LEU A 148 16.27 -5.58 3.98
N ARG A 149 15.28 -5.01 4.67
CA ARG A 149 14.83 -5.50 5.97
C ARG A 149 13.41 -6.03 5.87
N PHE A 150 13.20 -7.23 6.40
CA PHE A 150 11.88 -7.82 6.52
C PHE A 150 11.41 -7.63 7.96
N SER A 151 10.22 -7.06 8.12
CA SER A 151 9.59 -6.83 9.42
C SER A 151 8.15 -7.35 9.40
N GLU A 152 7.61 -7.56 10.59
CA GLU A 152 6.23 -8.02 10.78
C GLU A 152 5.94 -9.37 10.11
N LEU A 153 6.97 -10.21 9.96
CA LEU A 153 6.85 -11.53 9.36
C LEU A 153 5.88 -12.38 10.18
N GLN A 154 4.64 -12.45 9.69
CA GLN A 154 3.59 -13.29 10.24
C GLN A 154 3.25 -14.32 9.17
N ILE A 155 4.03 -15.39 9.17
CA ILE A 155 3.82 -16.57 8.33
C ILE A 155 3.61 -17.77 9.26
N GLY A 156 2.89 -18.80 8.80
CA GLY A 156 2.64 -20.01 9.60
C GLY A 156 3.93 -20.70 10.09
N SER A 157 3.81 -21.62 11.03
CA SER A 157 4.95 -22.44 11.51
C SER A 157 5.58 -23.27 10.38
N ASN A 158 6.90 -23.49 10.46
CA ASN A 158 7.71 -24.28 9.50
C ASN A 158 7.88 -23.69 8.10
N ASN A 159 7.97 -22.37 7.96
CA ASN A 159 8.27 -21.72 6.69
C ASN A 159 9.74 -21.31 6.58
N ALA A 160 10.28 -21.38 5.35
CA ALA A 160 11.59 -20.84 5.00
C ALA A 160 11.39 -19.70 3.98
N ILE A 161 12.17 -18.63 4.11
CA ILE A 161 12.24 -17.56 3.12
C ILE A 161 13.47 -17.81 2.27
N LEU A 162 13.25 -18.08 0.98
CA LEU A 162 14.32 -18.12 0.00
C LEU A 162 14.42 -16.74 -0.67
N ILE A 163 15.61 -16.14 -0.62
CA ILE A 163 15.94 -14.97 -1.45
C ILE A 163 16.81 -15.51 -2.58
N ASP A 164 16.23 -15.59 -3.77
CA ASP A 164 16.92 -15.95 -5.00
C ASP A 164 16.99 -14.74 -5.94
N LYS A 165 18.06 -14.65 -6.72
CA LYS A 165 18.42 -13.47 -7.54
C LYS A 165 18.31 -13.72 -9.03
#